data_AF-A0A820BHA5-F1
#
_entry.id   AF-A0A820BHA5-F1
#
_cell.length_a   1.000
_cell.length_b   1.000
_cell.length_c   1.000
_cell.angle_alpha   90.00
_cell.angle_beta   90.00
_cell.angle_gamma   90.00
#
_symmetry.space_group_name_H-M   'P 1'
#
loop_
_entity.id
_entity.type
_entity.pdbx_description
1 polymer ?
#
loop_
_entity_poly.entity_id
_entity_poly.type
_entity_poly.pdbx_seq_one_letter_code
_entity_poly.pdbx_strand_id
1 'polypeptide(L)'
;MGFFDLHEPEDGQDRFFLYAMIVLPFFATGSYLFDALYHYEYDSKDRTYEGLLSTIVIVFAYLQYCAPIRSRKALTLYYVLLCMVKEAASIVYLLSYIRAHDVFKIVCYICFLIIDLFFTAALIHCRVINNYESHIVVENKHLFHFISRLEVILTIFIPVYMNVKFSSLTRYTIAHFLLFDFFSDSYARFQGIWIKSAIYLFVIITTVSVATEWLYFNDQTIIYEEISYVAEVIANALCDSIIILQFFPFHFKTQFVQNIFRNALLFKKQLNEVNLSTSIGESTKIDIAQNIDTKIDERTHTKISEVF
;
A
#
# COMPACT_ATOMS: atom_id res chain seq x y z
N MET A 1 16.18 19.86 -16.39
CA MET A 1 16.80 19.07 -15.30
C MET A 1 15.82 19.03 -14.15
N GLY A 2 15.27 17.86 -13.84
CA GLY A 2 14.27 17.71 -12.76
C GLY A 2 14.92 17.70 -11.39
N PHE A 3 14.22 18.19 -10.36
CA PHE A 3 14.69 18.30 -8.98
C PHE A 3 14.95 16.93 -8.30
N PHE A 4 14.36 15.86 -8.85
CA PHE A 4 14.54 14.48 -8.41
C PHE A 4 15.07 13.62 -9.56
N ASP A 5 16.01 12.71 -9.24
CA ASP A 5 16.40 11.61 -10.12
C ASP A 5 15.33 10.51 -10.03
N LEU A 6 14.38 10.58 -10.97
CA LEU A 6 13.20 9.71 -11.02
C LEU A 6 13.48 8.46 -11.87
N HIS A 7 12.76 7.37 -11.59
CA HIS A 7 12.66 6.26 -12.54
C HIS A 7 12.08 6.75 -13.87
N GLU A 8 12.52 6.15 -14.98
CA GLU A 8 11.90 6.40 -16.28
C GLU A 8 10.43 5.98 -16.21
N PRO A 9 9.50 6.78 -16.76
CA PRO A 9 8.10 6.41 -16.79
C PRO A 9 7.94 5.10 -17.56
N GLU A 10 7.22 4.14 -16.98
CA GLU A 10 6.79 2.95 -17.72
C GLU A 10 5.77 3.33 -18.81
N ASP A 11 5.56 2.46 -19.80
CA ASP A 11 4.63 2.71 -20.90
C ASP A 11 3.25 3.15 -20.38
N GLY A 12 2.90 4.41 -20.65
CA GLY A 12 1.64 5.02 -20.23
C GLY A 12 1.66 5.80 -18.91
N GLN A 13 2.80 5.93 -18.21
CA GLN A 13 2.96 6.82 -17.05
C GLN A 13 3.32 8.25 -17.45
N ASP A 14 2.64 9.25 -16.86
CA ASP A 14 2.94 10.67 -17.10
C ASP A 14 3.98 11.11 -16.09
N ARG A 15 4.94 11.94 -16.51
CA ARG A 15 5.90 12.57 -15.60
C ARG A 15 5.20 13.40 -14.53
N PHE A 16 4.05 14.01 -14.86
CA PHE A 16 3.21 14.70 -13.88
C PHE A 16 2.81 13.77 -12.72
N PHE A 17 2.42 12.52 -13.03
CA PHE A 17 2.06 11.54 -12.01
C PHE A 17 3.24 11.12 -11.15
N LEU A 18 4.42 10.94 -11.75
CA LEU A 18 5.62 10.63 -10.97
C LEU A 18 5.94 11.72 -9.94
N TYR A 19 5.75 13.00 -10.30
CA TYR A 19 5.89 14.11 -9.35
C TYR A 19 4.74 14.13 -8.34
N ALA A 20 3.50 13.89 -8.75
CA ALA A 20 2.35 13.85 -7.85
C ALA A 20 2.51 12.78 -6.75
N MET A 21 3.06 11.61 -7.08
CA MET A 21 3.33 10.53 -6.11
C MET A 21 4.36 10.90 -5.04
N ILE A 22 5.19 11.91 -5.29
CA ILE A 22 6.17 12.44 -4.32
C ILE A 22 5.57 13.61 -3.55
N VAL A 23 4.85 14.49 -4.23
CA VAL A 23 4.39 15.77 -3.67
C VAL A 23 3.10 15.61 -2.84
N LEU A 24 2.16 14.77 -3.28
CA LEU A 24 0.88 14.57 -2.58
C LEU A 24 1.06 14.04 -1.14
N PRO A 25 1.99 13.10 -0.85
CA PRO A 25 2.31 12.71 0.53
C PRO A 25 2.74 13.87 1.44
N PHE A 26 3.45 14.87 0.91
CA PHE A 26 3.83 16.05 1.70
C PHE A 26 2.64 16.97 1.97
N PHE A 27 1.78 17.21 0.98
CA PHE A 27 0.56 17.99 1.20
C PHE A 27 -0.37 17.29 2.18
N ALA A 28 -0.46 15.97 2.10
CA ALA A 28 -1.21 15.15 3.02
C ALA A 28 -0.65 15.28 4.45
N THR A 29 0.61 14.95 4.68
CA THR A 29 1.21 15.05 6.03
C THR A 29 1.21 16.48 6.58
N GLY A 30 1.44 17.49 5.74
CA GLY A 30 1.32 18.90 6.12
C GLY A 30 -0.10 19.32 6.52
N SER A 31 -1.12 18.80 5.83
CA SER A 31 -2.52 19.01 6.20
C SER A 31 -2.85 18.40 7.56
N TYR A 32 -2.35 17.20 7.84
CA TYR A 32 -2.51 16.55 9.14
C TYR A 32 -1.81 17.30 10.28
N LEU A 33 -0.64 17.88 10.02
CA LEU A 33 0.02 18.76 10.99
C LEU A 33 -0.80 20.02 11.27
N PHE A 34 -1.35 20.65 10.23
CA PHE A 34 -2.19 21.83 10.39
C PHE A 34 -3.46 21.53 11.20
N ASP A 35 -4.10 20.39 10.94
CA ASP A 35 -5.25 19.89 11.68
C ASP A 35 -4.92 19.60 13.15
N ALA A 36 -3.79 18.96 13.42
CA ALA A 36 -3.31 18.73 14.79
C ALA A 36 -3.08 20.05 15.56
N LEU A 37 -2.42 21.02 14.92
CA LEU A 37 -2.18 22.34 15.51
C LEU A 37 -3.49 23.08 15.81
N TYR A 38 -4.42 23.04 14.86
CA TYR A 38 -5.74 23.61 15.03
C TYR A 38 -6.49 22.96 16.19
N HIS A 39 -6.45 21.63 16.30
CA HIS A 39 -7.04 20.90 17.41
C HIS A 39 -6.46 21.32 18.76
N TYR A 40 -5.12 21.45 18.84
CA TYR A 40 -4.43 21.85 20.06
C TYR A 40 -4.78 23.27 20.52
N GLU A 41 -4.94 24.21 19.58
CA GLU A 41 -5.22 25.62 19.87
C GLU A 41 -6.68 25.88 20.27
N TYR A 42 -7.65 25.22 19.62
CA TYR A 42 -9.06 25.64 19.68
C TYR A 42 -9.98 24.84 20.61
N ASP A 43 -9.46 23.85 21.36
CA ASP A 43 -10.14 23.00 22.36
C ASP A 43 -11.40 22.28 21.83
N SER A 44 -11.34 20.95 21.78
CA SER A 44 -12.14 20.03 20.93
C SER A 44 -13.65 19.93 21.18
N LYS A 45 -14.27 20.82 21.97
CA LYS A 45 -15.64 20.59 22.46
C LYS A 45 -16.76 20.71 21.43
N ASP A 46 -16.52 21.28 20.24
CA ASP A 46 -17.63 21.63 19.32
C ASP A 46 -17.34 21.50 17.81
N ARG A 47 -16.32 20.73 17.34
CA ARG A 47 -15.89 20.88 15.93
C ARG A 47 -15.83 19.64 15.05
N THR A 48 -16.23 19.94 13.82
CA THR A 48 -16.69 19.12 12.70
C THR A 48 -15.56 18.57 11.82
N TYR A 49 -14.32 19.03 12.05
CA TYR A 49 -13.19 18.87 11.13
C TYR A 49 -12.28 17.68 11.43
N GLU A 50 -12.46 17.04 12.59
CA GLU A 50 -11.63 15.96 13.13
C GLU A 50 -11.84 14.60 12.44
N GLY A 51 -11.71 14.50 11.12
CA GLY A 51 -11.96 13.22 10.46
C GLY A 51 -11.67 13.24 8.98
N LEU A 52 -12.31 14.17 8.29
CA LEU A 52 -12.28 14.27 6.83
C LEU A 52 -10.86 14.49 6.30
N LEU A 53 -10.11 15.40 6.93
CA LEU A 53 -8.74 15.69 6.51
C LEU A 53 -7.83 14.49 6.79
N SER A 54 -7.95 13.85 7.96
CA SER A 54 -7.19 12.65 8.32
C SER A 54 -7.40 11.51 7.31
N THR A 55 -8.64 11.25 6.90
CA THR A 55 -8.98 10.25 5.87
C THR A 55 -8.28 10.51 4.53
N ILE A 56 -8.31 11.76 4.05
CA ILE A 56 -7.63 12.18 2.82
C ILE A 56 -6.11 11.99 2.97
N VAL A 57 -5.59 12.31 4.15
CA VAL A 57 -4.16 12.27 4.43
C VAL A 57 -3.62 10.84 4.44
N ILE A 58 -4.33 9.92 5.07
CA ILE A 58 -3.92 8.51 5.16
C ILE A 58 -3.77 7.94 3.76
N VAL A 59 -4.80 8.09 2.94
CA VAL A 59 -4.85 7.64 1.55
C VAL A 59 -3.64 8.13 0.73
N PHE A 60 -3.32 9.42 0.78
CA PHE A 60 -2.18 9.95 0.04
C PHE A 60 -0.85 9.58 0.69
N ALA A 61 -0.80 9.32 2.00
CA ALA A 61 0.38 8.75 2.64
C ALA A 61 0.71 7.35 2.08
N TYR A 62 -0.23 6.58 1.54
CA TYR A 62 0.09 5.34 0.82
C TYR A 62 0.91 5.59 -0.44
N LEU A 63 0.76 6.74 -1.12
CA LEU A 63 1.63 7.02 -2.28
C LEU A 63 3.10 7.12 -1.89
N GLN A 64 3.42 7.33 -0.61
CA GLN A 64 4.80 7.43 -0.16
C GLN A 64 5.61 6.16 -0.43
N TYR A 65 5.05 4.96 -0.26
CA TYR A 65 5.81 3.73 -0.50
C TYR A 65 6.02 3.44 -1.99
N CYS A 66 5.21 4.03 -2.87
CA CYS A 66 5.33 3.94 -4.32
C CYS A 66 6.17 5.06 -4.95
N ALA A 67 6.85 5.90 -4.17
CA ALA A 67 7.59 7.05 -4.69
C ALA A 67 8.64 6.63 -5.75
N PRO A 68 8.60 7.15 -6.99
CA PRO A 68 9.47 6.73 -8.09
C PRO A 68 10.86 7.40 -8.04
N ILE A 69 11.47 7.51 -6.86
CA ILE A 69 12.79 8.12 -6.65
C ILE A 69 13.87 7.05 -6.78
N ARG A 70 14.76 7.21 -7.76
CA ARG A 70 15.85 6.27 -8.06
C ARG A 70 17.03 6.41 -7.11
N SER A 71 17.38 7.66 -6.77
CA SER A 71 18.50 7.95 -5.88
C SER A 71 18.20 7.49 -4.46
N ARG A 72 18.97 6.51 -3.96
CA ARG A 72 18.84 5.98 -2.60
C ARG A 72 18.91 7.06 -1.53
N LYS A 73 19.85 8.01 -1.65
CA LYS A 73 20.00 9.12 -0.70
C LYS A 73 18.78 10.04 -0.71
N ALA A 74 18.27 10.37 -1.89
CA ALA A 74 17.06 11.19 -2.02
C ALA A 74 15.82 10.46 -1.49
N LEU A 75 15.74 9.14 -1.71
CA LEU A 75 14.64 8.31 -1.21
C LEU A 75 14.66 8.17 0.32
N THR A 76 15.84 7.98 0.93
CA THR A 76 15.98 8.01 2.40
C THR A 76 15.57 9.36 2.96
N LEU A 77 16.08 10.45 2.38
CA LEU A 77 15.73 11.80 2.80
C LEU A 77 14.22 12.04 2.69
N TYR A 78 13.60 11.58 1.60
CA TYR A 78 12.17 11.64 1.38
C TYR A 78 11.37 10.95 2.51
N TYR A 79 11.70 9.69 2.82
CA TYR A 79 11.02 8.95 3.90
C TYR A 79 11.23 9.59 5.28
N VAL A 80 12.46 10.04 5.57
CA VAL A 80 12.76 10.69 6.86
C VAL A 80 12.01 12.01 6.99
N LEU A 81 11.95 12.83 5.94
CA LEU A 81 11.22 14.10 5.98
C LEU A 81 9.72 13.89 6.17
N LEU A 82 9.11 12.94 5.45
CA LEU A 82 7.69 12.62 5.62
C LEU A 82 7.39 12.10 7.02
N CYS A 83 8.24 11.22 7.54
CA CYS A 83 8.15 10.73 8.91
C CYS A 83 8.23 11.88 9.92
N MET A 84 9.20 12.78 9.80
CA MET A 84 9.33 13.94 10.69
C MET A 84 8.06 14.81 10.72
N VAL A 85 7.44 15.09 9.56
CA VAL A 85 6.21 15.90 9.49
C VAL A 85 5.03 15.14 10.13
N LYS A 86 4.90 13.84 9.85
CA LYS A 86 3.84 13.00 10.41
C LYS A 86 3.96 12.86 11.93
N GLU A 87 5.17 12.60 12.43
CA GLU A 87 5.48 12.49 13.86
C GLU A 87 5.21 13.81 14.59
N ALA A 88 5.58 14.95 13.99
CA ALA A 88 5.26 16.26 14.57
C ALA A 88 3.75 16.44 14.77
N ALA A 89 2.94 16.05 13.78
CA ALA A 89 1.48 16.11 13.88
C ALA A 89 0.94 15.19 14.98
N SER A 90 1.41 13.94 15.02
CA SER A 90 1.02 12.96 16.05
C SER A 90 1.43 13.41 17.47
N ILE A 91 2.57 14.07 17.64
CA ILE A 91 3.00 14.66 18.92
C ILE A 91 2.06 15.80 19.33
N VAL A 92 1.66 16.68 18.40
CA VAL A 92 0.73 17.76 18.71
C VAL A 92 -0.63 17.20 19.16
N TYR A 93 -1.13 16.17 18.49
CA TYR A 93 -2.32 15.45 18.93
C TYR A 93 -2.16 14.85 20.33
N LEU A 94 -1.03 14.18 20.60
CA LEU A 94 -0.71 13.62 21.91
C LEU A 94 -0.74 14.70 23.00
N LEU A 95 -0.13 15.86 22.76
CA LEU A 95 -0.16 17.01 23.68
C LEU A 95 -1.59 17.50 23.93
N SER A 96 -2.44 17.49 22.91
CA SER A 96 -3.85 17.87 23.06
C SER A 96 -4.61 16.90 23.95
N TYR A 97 -4.40 15.59 23.80
CA TYR A 97 -5.05 14.58 24.66
C TYR A 97 -4.49 14.59 26.09
N ILE A 98 -3.20 14.89 26.28
CA ILE A 98 -2.61 15.14 27.60
C ILE A 98 -3.32 16.31 28.29
N ARG A 99 -3.55 17.41 27.57
CA ARG A 99 -4.28 18.57 28.09
C ARG A 99 -5.74 18.24 28.44
N ALA A 100 -6.37 17.38 27.66
CA ALA A 100 -7.72 16.90 27.91
C ALA A 100 -7.83 15.81 29.00
N HIS A 101 -6.70 15.31 29.51
CA HIS A 101 -6.61 14.19 30.46
C HIS A 101 -7.24 12.88 29.96
N ASP A 102 -7.27 12.65 28.64
CA ASP A 102 -7.80 11.41 28.05
C ASP A 102 -6.71 10.34 27.94
N VAL A 103 -6.59 9.52 28.99
CA VAL A 103 -5.56 8.47 29.10
C VAL A 103 -5.65 7.44 27.98
N PHE A 104 -6.86 7.09 27.54
CA PHE A 104 -7.04 6.07 26.51
C PHE A 104 -6.50 6.57 25.16
N LYS A 105 -6.90 7.77 24.73
CA LYS A 105 -6.41 8.35 23.46
C LYS A 105 -4.91 8.60 23.48
N ILE A 106 -4.33 8.95 24.63
CA ILE A 106 -2.88 9.06 24.81
C ILE A 106 -2.19 7.72 24.49
N VAL A 107 -2.68 6.61 25.04
CA VAL A 107 -2.10 5.27 24.79
C VAL A 107 -2.21 4.89 23.32
N CYS A 108 -3.38 5.08 22.70
CA CYS A 108 -3.57 4.78 21.28
C CYS A 108 -2.64 5.59 20.37
N TYR A 109 -2.45 6.89 20.65
CA TYR A 109 -1.54 7.74 19.88
C TYR A 109 -0.07 7.35 20.04
N ILE A 110 0.36 6.90 21.22
CA ILE A 110 1.69 6.33 21.42
C ILE A 110 1.86 5.06 20.57
N CYS A 111 0.84 4.20 20.49
CA CYS A 111 0.88 3.03 19.61
C CYS A 111 1.02 3.43 18.14
N PHE A 112 0.26 4.42 17.67
CA PHE A 112 0.38 4.92 16.28
C PHE A 112 1.79 5.44 15.98
N LEU A 113 2.39 6.24 16.87
CA LEU A 113 3.77 6.73 16.73
C LEU A 113 4.77 5.57 16.58
N ILE A 114 4.66 4.55 17.44
CA ILE A 114 5.55 3.38 17.38
C ILE A 114 5.39 2.60 16.07
N ILE A 115 4.14 2.41 15.62
CA ILE A 115 3.83 1.71 14.36
C ILE A 115 4.43 2.47 13.18
N ASP A 116 4.24 3.79 13.12
CA ASP A 116 4.73 4.65 12.03
C ASP A 116 6.26 4.69 11.94
N LEU A 117 6.94 4.75 13.10
CA LEU A 117 8.40 4.66 13.17
C LEU A 117 8.91 3.30 12.69
N PHE A 118 8.27 2.21 13.14
CA PHE A 118 8.63 0.86 12.71
C PHE A 118 8.42 0.68 11.21
N PHE A 119 7.29 1.14 10.69
CA PHE A 119 6.95 1.08 9.27
C PHE A 119 7.95 1.87 8.42
N THR A 120 8.29 3.10 8.82
CA THR A 120 9.29 3.92 8.12
C THR A 120 10.66 3.24 8.10
N ALA A 121 11.10 2.69 9.24
CA ALA A 121 12.36 1.95 9.32
C ALA A 121 12.33 0.70 8.42
N ALA A 122 11.22 -0.05 8.40
CA ALA A 122 11.04 -1.21 7.55
C ALA A 122 11.06 -0.84 6.06
N LEU A 123 10.39 0.26 5.65
CA LEU A 123 10.43 0.77 4.28
C LEU A 123 11.85 1.14 3.84
N ILE A 124 12.59 1.88 4.67
CA ILE A 124 13.99 2.22 4.38
C ILE A 124 14.82 0.94 4.24
N HIS A 125 14.64 -0.02 5.15
CA HIS A 125 15.36 -1.30 5.07
C HIS A 125 15.03 -2.07 3.78
N CYS A 126 13.77 -2.19 3.40
CA CYS A 126 13.34 -2.90 2.19
C CYS A 126 13.82 -2.18 0.90
N ARG A 127 13.57 -0.88 0.78
CA ARG A 127 13.79 -0.13 -0.47
C ARG A 127 15.20 0.43 -0.64
N VAL A 128 15.81 0.92 0.45
CA VAL A 128 17.12 1.60 0.38
C VAL A 128 18.26 0.61 0.61
N ILE A 129 18.14 -0.24 1.64
CA ILE A 129 19.22 -1.16 2.02
C ILE A 129 19.20 -2.40 1.12
N ASN A 130 18.06 -3.09 1.04
CA ASN A 130 17.93 -4.33 0.26
C ASN A 130 17.56 -4.11 -1.21
N ASN A 131 17.25 -2.88 -1.61
CA ASN A 131 16.93 -2.51 -3.00
C ASN A 131 15.77 -3.35 -3.59
N TYR A 132 14.76 -3.66 -2.78
CA TYR A 132 13.55 -4.30 -3.26
C TYR A 132 12.67 -3.28 -3.96
N GLU A 133 12.28 -3.60 -5.19
CA GLU A 133 11.34 -2.81 -5.97
C GLU A 133 9.91 -3.13 -5.54
N SER A 134 9.03 -2.13 -5.59
CA SER A 134 7.62 -2.31 -5.30
C SER A 134 6.97 -3.15 -6.40
N HIS A 135 6.35 -4.27 -6.04
CA HIS A 135 5.68 -5.11 -7.04
C HIS A 135 4.31 -4.58 -7.50
N ILE A 136 3.71 -3.67 -6.72
CA ILE A 136 2.53 -2.90 -7.14
C ILE A 136 3.02 -1.54 -7.64
N VAL A 137 3.13 -1.41 -8.95
CA VAL A 137 3.30 -0.10 -9.61
C VAL A 137 1.92 0.53 -9.76
N VAL A 138 1.76 1.77 -9.30
CA VAL A 138 0.50 2.51 -9.47
C VAL A 138 0.44 3.02 -10.91
N GLU A 139 -0.44 2.43 -11.71
CA GLU A 139 -0.72 2.93 -13.06
C GLU A 139 -1.58 4.20 -12.97
N ASN A 140 -1.39 5.16 -13.89
CA ASN A 140 -2.16 6.41 -13.91
C ASN A 140 -3.68 6.18 -13.86
N LYS A 141 -4.17 5.17 -14.59
CA LYS A 141 -5.60 4.81 -14.63
C LYS A 141 -6.12 4.44 -13.24
N HIS A 142 -5.35 3.68 -12.47
CA HIS A 142 -5.72 3.28 -11.12
C HIS A 142 -5.74 4.49 -10.19
N LEU A 143 -4.73 5.38 -10.28
CA LEU A 143 -4.71 6.61 -9.47
C LEU A 143 -5.89 7.53 -9.79
N PHE A 144 -6.22 7.74 -11.06
CA PHE A 144 -7.36 8.58 -11.46
C PHE A 144 -8.70 7.99 -11.01
N HIS A 145 -8.89 6.70 -11.21
CA HIS A 145 -10.11 6.03 -10.76
C HIS A 145 -10.24 6.10 -9.24
N PHE A 146 -9.12 5.96 -8.53
CA PHE A 146 -9.04 6.10 -7.10
C PHE A 146 -9.33 7.53 -6.62
N ILE A 147 -8.73 8.57 -7.22
CA ILE A 147 -9.02 9.98 -6.91
C ILE A 147 -10.50 10.30 -7.20
N SER A 148 -11.05 9.82 -8.31
CA SER A 148 -12.46 10.01 -8.65
C SER A 148 -13.39 9.34 -7.64
N ARG A 149 -13.07 8.13 -7.17
CA ARG A 149 -13.83 7.45 -6.10
C ARG A 149 -13.72 8.21 -4.77
N LEU A 150 -12.53 8.69 -4.41
CA LEU A 150 -12.31 9.52 -3.23
C LEU A 150 -13.15 10.80 -3.31
N GLU A 151 -13.19 11.48 -4.46
CA GLU A 151 -14.01 12.69 -4.67
C GLU A 151 -15.50 12.41 -4.46
N VAL A 152 -16.02 11.32 -5.01
CA VAL A 152 -17.43 10.91 -4.82
C VAL A 152 -17.72 10.61 -3.34
N ILE A 153 -16.83 9.85 -2.69
CA ILE A 153 -16.94 9.52 -1.26
C ILE A 153 -16.92 10.82 -0.44
N LEU A 154 -15.95 11.70 -0.63
CA LEU A 154 -15.89 12.99 0.06
C LEU A 154 -17.14 13.83 -0.19
N THR A 155 -17.67 13.85 -1.40
CA THR A 155 -18.89 14.61 -1.73
C THR A 155 -20.12 14.09 -0.98
N ILE A 156 -20.21 12.77 -0.78
CA ILE A 156 -21.29 12.13 0.00
C ILE A 156 -21.08 12.37 1.50
N PHE A 157 -19.84 12.31 1.96
CA PHE A 157 -19.51 12.35 3.38
C PHE A 157 -19.39 13.77 3.94
N ILE A 158 -18.98 14.79 3.16
CA ILE A 158 -18.87 16.19 3.62
C ILE A 158 -20.18 16.70 4.26
N PRO A 159 -21.37 16.50 3.67
CA PRO A 159 -22.64 16.88 4.30
C PRO A 159 -22.97 16.10 5.58
N VAL A 160 -22.52 14.83 5.67
CA VAL A 160 -22.71 13.98 6.86
C VAL A 160 -21.79 14.45 7.99
N TYR A 161 -20.54 14.76 7.65
CA TYR A 161 -19.56 15.31 8.59
C TYR A 161 -19.95 16.68 9.11
N MET A 162 -20.54 17.55 8.27
CA MET A 162 -21.05 18.87 8.66
C MET A 162 -22.06 18.84 9.83
N ASN A 163 -22.65 17.67 10.13
CA ASN A 163 -23.49 17.49 11.30
C ASN A 163 -22.63 17.11 12.52
N VAL A 164 -22.54 18.03 13.49
CA VAL A 164 -21.68 18.00 14.70
C VAL A 164 -21.72 16.67 15.48
N LYS A 165 -22.80 15.88 15.34
CA LYS A 165 -22.94 14.59 16.03
C LYS A 165 -22.09 13.44 15.45
N PHE A 166 -21.55 13.57 14.24
CA PHE A 166 -20.85 12.49 13.53
C PHE A 166 -19.35 12.74 13.36
N SER A 167 -18.81 13.83 13.91
CA SER A 167 -17.50 14.34 13.50
C SER A 167 -16.27 13.71 14.17
N SER A 168 -16.43 12.93 15.25
CA SER A 168 -15.31 12.63 16.15
C SER A 168 -14.60 11.29 15.94
N LEU A 169 -15.06 10.39 15.06
CA LEU A 169 -14.65 8.98 15.14
C LEU A 169 -14.21 8.28 13.84
N THR A 170 -14.45 8.85 12.66
CA THR A 170 -14.24 8.13 11.37
C THR A 170 -12.87 8.44 10.74
N ARG A 171 -11.83 8.72 11.54
CA ARG A 171 -10.56 9.26 11.01
C ARG A 171 -9.88 8.32 10.01
N TYR A 172 -9.74 7.03 10.37
CA TYR A 172 -8.99 6.06 9.55
C TYR A 172 -9.89 5.10 8.78
N THR A 173 -11.12 4.89 9.25
CA THR A 173 -12.09 3.95 8.70
C THR A 173 -12.34 4.06 7.19
N ILE A 174 -12.62 5.28 6.68
CA ILE A 174 -12.87 5.48 5.24
C ILE A 174 -11.60 5.22 4.42
N ALA A 175 -10.45 5.64 4.94
CA ALA A 175 -9.17 5.41 4.29
C ALA A 175 -8.87 3.91 4.19
N HIS A 176 -9.10 3.15 5.26
CA HIS A 176 -8.92 1.70 5.25
C HIS A 176 -9.80 1.00 4.19
N PHE A 177 -11.04 1.44 3.99
CA PHE A 177 -11.89 0.90 2.92
C PHE A 177 -11.38 1.21 1.52
N LEU A 178 -10.93 2.44 1.29
CA LEU A 178 -10.31 2.84 0.02
C LEU A 178 -9.06 2.01 -0.30
N LEU A 179 -8.28 1.70 0.73
CA LEU A 179 -7.07 0.89 0.60
C LEU A 179 -7.37 -0.57 0.42
N PHE A 180 -8.41 -1.08 1.08
CA PHE A 180 -8.90 -2.42 0.80
C PHE A 180 -9.33 -2.56 -0.66
N ASP A 181 -10.11 -1.62 -1.19
CA ASP A 181 -10.53 -1.60 -2.59
C ASP A 181 -9.31 -1.66 -3.53
N PHE A 182 -8.28 -0.85 -3.25
CA PHE A 182 -7.01 -0.90 -3.98
C PHE A 182 -6.27 -2.25 -3.87
N PHE A 183 -6.16 -2.84 -2.67
CA PHE A 183 -5.53 -4.15 -2.51
C PHE A 183 -6.35 -5.28 -3.14
N SER A 184 -7.67 -5.15 -3.18
CA SER A 184 -8.58 -6.13 -3.78
C SER A 184 -8.39 -6.22 -5.29
N ASP A 185 -8.18 -5.10 -5.97
CA ASP A 185 -7.82 -5.05 -7.40
C ASP A 185 -6.51 -5.80 -7.68
N SER A 186 -5.57 -5.75 -6.73
CA SER A 186 -4.28 -6.44 -6.81
C SER A 186 -4.32 -7.89 -6.29
N TYR A 187 -5.46 -8.38 -5.80
CA TYR A 187 -5.55 -9.65 -5.07
C TYR A 187 -5.03 -10.87 -5.86
N ALA A 188 -5.27 -10.89 -7.17
CA ALA A 188 -4.81 -11.96 -8.05
C ALA A 188 -3.27 -12.06 -8.14
N ARG A 189 -2.57 -10.96 -7.85
CA ARG A 189 -1.10 -10.86 -7.87
C ARG A 189 -0.46 -11.35 -6.56
N PHE A 190 -1.18 -11.31 -5.44
CA PHE A 190 -0.67 -11.83 -4.18
C PHE A 190 -0.53 -13.37 -4.19
N GLN A 191 0.67 -13.83 -3.85
CA GLN A 191 1.02 -15.24 -3.71
C GLN A 191 1.30 -15.55 -2.23
N GLY A 192 0.96 -16.75 -1.79
CA GLY A 192 1.12 -17.13 -0.38
C GLY A 192 -0.11 -16.86 0.47
N ILE A 193 -0.35 -17.80 1.38
CA ILE A 193 -1.53 -17.79 2.25
C ILE A 193 -1.46 -16.64 3.27
N TRP A 194 -0.26 -16.28 3.73
CA TRP A 194 -0.04 -15.27 4.76
C TRP A 194 -0.53 -13.87 4.35
N ILE A 195 -0.12 -13.36 3.19
CA ILE A 195 -0.55 -12.03 2.71
C ILE A 195 -2.06 -12.00 2.42
N LYS A 196 -2.63 -13.09 1.90
CA LYS A 196 -4.07 -13.21 1.67
C LYS A 196 -4.84 -13.21 2.98
N SER A 197 -4.38 -13.96 3.98
CA SER A 197 -4.95 -13.97 5.32
C SER A 197 -4.84 -12.59 5.99
N ALA A 198 -3.72 -11.89 5.81
CA ALA A 198 -3.53 -10.54 6.32
C ALA A 198 -4.54 -9.55 5.71
N ILE A 199 -4.80 -9.63 4.39
CA ILE A 199 -5.82 -8.82 3.72
C ILE A 199 -7.22 -9.13 4.27
N TYR A 200 -7.58 -10.41 4.43
CA TYR A 200 -8.87 -10.76 5.01
C TYR A 200 -9.01 -10.28 6.45
N LEU A 201 -7.96 -10.42 7.27
CA LEU A 201 -7.96 -9.94 8.64
C LEU A 201 -8.09 -8.41 8.69
N PHE A 202 -7.38 -7.69 7.81
CA PHE A 202 -7.51 -6.24 7.66
C PHE A 202 -8.94 -5.82 7.35
N VAL A 203 -9.63 -6.51 6.44
CA VAL A 203 -11.04 -6.25 6.12
C VAL A 203 -11.95 -6.51 7.31
N ILE A 204 -11.76 -7.64 7.99
CA ILE A 204 -12.58 -7.99 9.16
C ILE A 204 -12.43 -6.92 10.24
N ILE A 205 -11.19 -6.54 10.58
CA ILE A 205 -10.93 -5.54 11.62
C ILE A 205 -11.44 -4.16 11.21
N THR A 206 -11.25 -3.75 9.95
CA THR A 206 -11.82 -2.49 9.43
C THR A 206 -13.35 -2.51 9.53
N THR A 207 -14.00 -3.63 9.17
CA THR A 207 -15.46 -3.78 9.27
C THR A 207 -15.93 -3.72 10.71
N VAL A 208 -15.19 -4.33 11.65
CA VAL A 208 -15.49 -4.26 13.09
C VAL A 208 -15.41 -2.82 13.58
N SER A 209 -14.34 -2.09 13.23
CA SER A 209 -14.19 -0.66 13.57
C SER A 209 -15.41 0.16 13.13
N VAL A 210 -15.81 0.03 11.86
CA VAL A 210 -16.99 0.72 11.30
C VAL A 210 -18.27 0.35 12.05
N ALA A 211 -18.48 -0.95 12.27
CA ALA A 211 -19.69 -1.44 12.92
C ALA A 211 -19.79 -0.93 14.36
N THR A 212 -18.67 -0.92 15.09
CA THR A 212 -18.63 -0.39 16.46
C THR A 212 -18.79 1.12 16.48
N GLU A 213 -18.22 1.84 15.53
CA GLU A 213 -18.44 3.27 15.38
C GLU A 213 -19.92 3.59 15.08
N TRP A 214 -20.56 2.82 14.19
CA TRP A 214 -21.98 2.96 13.90
C TRP A 214 -22.85 2.69 15.14
N LEU A 215 -22.52 1.68 15.93
CA LEU A 215 -23.20 1.40 17.20
C LEU A 215 -23.01 2.53 18.20
N TYR A 216 -21.80 3.09 18.30
CA TYR A 216 -21.55 4.28 19.11
C TYR A 216 -22.45 5.45 18.69
N PHE A 217 -22.61 5.72 17.39
CA PHE A 217 -23.46 6.84 16.95
C PHE A 217 -24.93 6.66 17.35
N ASN A 218 -25.45 5.43 17.34
CA ASN A 218 -26.84 5.16 17.70
C ASN A 218 -27.06 5.12 19.22
N ASP A 219 -26.16 4.47 19.95
CA ASP A 219 -26.36 4.15 21.37
C ASP A 219 -25.53 5.03 22.32
N GLN A 220 -24.64 5.88 21.80
CA GLN A 220 -23.77 6.82 22.53
C GLN A 220 -22.97 6.16 23.67
N THR A 221 -22.62 4.88 23.49
CA THR A 221 -21.95 4.07 24.51
C THR A 221 -20.44 4.10 24.30
N ILE A 222 -19.70 4.72 25.23
CA ILE A 222 -18.25 4.96 25.17
C ILE A 222 -17.43 3.70 24.84
N ILE A 223 -17.83 2.53 25.32
CA ILE A 223 -17.14 1.26 25.04
C ILE A 223 -17.04 0.98 23.53
N TYR A 224 -18.05 1.36 22.74
CA TYR A 224 -18.03 1.18 21.30
C TYR A 224 -17.06 2.14 20.59
N GLU A 225 -16.87 3.36 21.12
CA GLU A 225 -15.84 4.30 20.66
C GLU A 225 -14.43 3.72 20.92
N GLU A 226 -14.18 3.19 22.12
CA GLU A 226 -12.89 2.58 22.47
C GLU A 226 -12.58 1.36 21.60
N ILE A 227 -13.55 0.46 21.38
CA ILE A 227 -13.36 -0.70 20.51
C ILE A 227 -13.05 -0.26 19.07
N SER A 228 -13.73 0.76 18.56
CA SER A 228 -13.44 1.30 17.22
C SER A 228 -12.00 1.79 17.13
N TYR A 229 -11.53 2.59 18.10
CA TYR A 229 -10.15 3.08 18.14
C TYR A 229 -9.12 1.96 18.19
N VAL A 230 -9.33 0.93 19.01
CA VAL A 230 -8.42 -0.23 19.06
C VAL A 230 -8.40 -0.95 17.72
N ALA A 231 -9.57 -1.14 17.10
CA ALA A 231 -9.67 -1.77 15.79
C ALA A 231 -8.97 -0.94 14.71
N GLU A 232 -9.05 0.40 14.74
CA GLU A 232 -8.29 1.28 13.84
C GLU A 232 -6.77 1.11 13.98
N VAL A 233 -6.25 1.06 15.22
CA VAL A 233 -4.81 0.82 15.48
C VAL A 233 -4.36 -0.51 14.89
N ILE A 234 -5.14 -1.57 15.10
CA ILE A 234 -4.85 -2.91 14.57
C ILE A 234 -4.93 -2.91 13.04
N ALA A 235 -5.95 -2.27 12.46
CA ALA A 235 -6.12 -2.16 11.02
C ALA A 235 -4.93 -1.42 10.38
N ASN A 236 -4.46 -0.34 10.99
CA ASN A 236 -3.30 0.42 10.50
C ASN A 236 -2.03 -0.45 10.50
N ALA A 237 -1.77 -1.17 11.60
CA ALA A 237 -0.63 -2.09 11.68
C ALA A 237 -0.70 -3.23 10.65
N LEU A 238 -1.89 -3.79 10.42
CA LEU A 238 -2.11 -4.79 9.38
C LEU A 238 -1.89 -4.22 7.98
N CYS A 239 -2.36 -3.00 7.75
CA CYS A 239 -2.19 -2.32 6.48
C CYS A 239 -0.71 -2.09 6.15
N ASP A 240 0.06 -1.59 7.12
CA ASP A 240 1.51 -1.43 7.00
C ASP A 240 2.22 -2.77 6.77
N SER A 241 1.76 -3.81 7.46
CA SER A 241 2.28 -5.17 7.27
C SER A 241 2.03 -5.68 5.84
N ILE A 242 0.84 -5.44 5.26
CA ILE A 242 0.53 -5.82 3.88
C ILE A 242 1.44 -5.08 2.90
N ILE A 243 1.67 -3.78 3.12
CA ILE A 243 2.60 -2.99 2.30
C ILE A 243 4.02 -3.54 2.38
N ILE A 244 4.52 -3.87 3.58
CA ILE A 244 5.87 -4.40 3.74
C ILE A 244 6.00 -5.79 3.12
N LEU A 245 5.00 -6.66 3.32
CA LEU A 245 4.98 -8.01 2.76
C LEU A 245 5.02 -8.01 1.22
N GLN A 246 4.52 -6.95 0.57
CA GLN A 246 4.54 -6.84 -0.89
C GLN A 246 5.95 -6.76 -1.48
N PHE A 247 6.98 -6.40 -0.70
CA PHE A 247 8.36 -6.31 -1.19
C PHE A 247 9.06 -7.67 -1.27
N PHE A 248 8.45 -8.71 -0.70
CA PHE A 248 9.06 -10.03 -0.63
C PHE A 248 8.54 -10.95 -1.74
N PRO A 249 9.43 -11.59 -2.53
CA PRO A 249 9.05 -12.31 -3.75
C PRO A 249 8.20 -13.56 -3.49
N PHE A 250 8.26 -14.15 -2.30
CA PHE A 250 7.39 -15.27 -1.91
C PHE A 250 5.94 -14.85 -1.69
N HIS A 251 5.68 -13.54 -1.57
CA HIS A 251 4.35 -12.98 -1.34
C HIS A 251 3.69 -12.37 -2.59
N PHE A 252 4.39 -12.31 -3.72
CA PHE A 252 3.90 -11.64 -4.92
C PHE A 252 4.30 -12.35 -6.22
N LYS A 253 3.35 -12.50 -7.15
CA LYS A 253 3.61 -12.99 -8.50
C LYS A 253 4.43 -11.96 -9.27
N THR A 254 5.72 -12.21 -9.47
CA THR A 254 6.48 -11.46 -10.47
C THR A 254 6.01 -11.85 -11.88
N GLN A 255 5.97 -10.88 -12.81
CA GLN A 255 5.72 -11.15 -14.24
C GLN A 255 6.71 -12.18 -14.80
N PHE A 256 7.92 -12.24 -14.24
CA PHE A 256 8.95 -13.23 -14.58
C PHE A 256 8.49 -14.68 -14.30
N VAL A 257 7.92 -14.96 -13.11
CA VAL A 257 7.41 -16.30 -12.79
C VAL A 257 6.20 -16.65 -13.64
N GLN A 258 5.32 -15.68 -13.93
CA GLN A 258 4.19 -15.89 -14.84
C GLN A 258 4.66 -16.15 -16.28
N ASN A 259 5.68 -15.45 -16.76
CA ASN A 259 6.25 -15.66 -18.09
C ASN A 259 7.03 -16.97 -18.20
N ILE A 260 7.78 -17.38 -17.17
CA ILE A 260 8.39 -18.71 -17.12
C ILE A 260 7.32 -19.80 -17.14
N PHE A 261 6.28 -19.67 -16.30
CA PHE A 261 5.22 -20.66 -16.24
C PHE A 261 4.43 -20.71 -17.56
N ARG A 262 4.14 -19.57 -18.17
CA ARG A 262 3.50 -19.47 -19.49
C ARG A 262 4.37 -20.06 -20.60
N ASN A 263 5.67 -19.77 -20.60
CA ASN A 263 6.61 -20.34 -21.57
C ASN A 263 6.78 -21.85 -21.38
N ALA A 264 6.81 -22.35 -20.15
CA ALA A 264 6.83 -23.79 -19.85
C ALA A 264 5.53 -24.47 -20.29
N LEU A 265 4.37 -23.82 -20.14
CA LEU A 265 3.08 -24.33 -20.60
C LEU A 265 2.97 -24.35 -22.13
N LEU A 266 3.45 -23.30 -22.79
CA LEU A 266 3.55 -23.24 -24.26
C LEU A 266 4.50 -24.31 -24.79
N PHE A 267 5.66 -24.50 -24.15
CA PHE A 267 6.61 -25.55 -24.50
C PHE A 267 5.99 -26.95 -24.34
N LYS A 268 5.29 -27.22 -23.23
CA LYS A 268 4.58 -28.49 -23.02
C LYS A 268 3.48 -28.72 -24.07
N LYS A 269 2.77 -27.67 -24.47
CA LYS A 269 1.74 -27.75 -25.52
C LYS A 269 2.35 -28.06 -26.88
N GLN A 270 3.45 -27.41 -27.25
CA GLN A 270 4.21 -27.72 -28.45
C GLN A 270 4.74 -29.16 -28.43
N LEU A 271 5.26 -29.63 -27.29
CA LEU A 271 5.75 -31.01 -27.15
C LEU A 271 4.63 -32.03 -27.32
N ASN A 272 3.43 -31.74 -26.81
CA ASN A 272 2.26 -32.60 -26.99
C ASN A 272 1.73 -32.59 -28.43
N GLU A 273 1.77 -31.44 -29.12
CA GLU A 273 1.42 -31.33 -30.55
C GLU A 273 2.43 -32.08 -31.42
N VAL A 274 3.73 -31.98 -31.10
CA VAL A 274 4.78 -32.77 -31.75
C VAL A 274 4.57 -34.25 -31.48
N ASN A 275 4.30 -34.66 -30.23
CA ASN A 275 4.04 -36.05 -29.88
C ASN A 275 2.79 -36.61 -30.60
N LEU A 276 1.73 -35.81 -30.74
CA LEU A 276 0.55 -36.14 -31.54
C LEU A 276 0.85 -36.25 -33.04
N SER A 277 1.76 -35.42 -33.57
CA SER A 277 2.18 -35.49 -34.97
C SER A 277 3.17 -36.64 -35.24
N THR A 278 3.96 -37.06 -34.24
CA THR A 278 4.89 -38.19 -34.32
C THR A 278 4.24 -39.56 -34.12
N SER A 279 2.95 -39.62 -33.77
CA SER A 279 2.17 -40.87 -33.89
C SER A 279 1.78 -41.18 -35.35
N ILE A 280 2.07 -40.26 -36.28
CA ILE A 280 1.73 -40.37 -37.71
C ILE A 280 2.96 -40.69 -38.60
N GLY A 281 4.19 -40.76 -38.08
CA GLY A 281 5.35 -41.13 -38.90
C GLY A 281 6.59 -41.54 -38.11
N GLU A 282 6.91 -42.83 -38.11
CA GLU A 282 8.05 -43.40 -37.37
C GLU A 282 9.42 -43.24 -38.05
N SER A 283 9.54 -42.66 -39.25
CA SER A 283 10.81 -42.63 -39.98
C SER A 283 11.66 -41.36 -39.81
N THR A 284 11.20 -40.35 -39.05
CA THR A 284 11.89 -39.04 -38.89
C THR A 284 12.38 -38.79 -37.46
N LYS A 285 12.48 -39.85 -36.63
CA LYS A 285 12.72 -39.74 -35.18
C LYS A 285 14.20 -39.61 -34.77
N ILE A 286 15.16 -39.97 -35.62
CA ILE A 286 16.57 -40.07 -35.19
C ILE A 286 17.34 -38.77 -35.45
N ASP A 287 17.06 -38.05 -36.53
CA ASP A 287 17.84 -36.87 -36.92
C ASP A 287 17.46 -35.58 -36.17
N ILE A 288 16.23 -35.49 -35.63
CA ILE A 288 15.76 -34.29 -34.92
C ILE A 288 16.17 -34.33 -33.43
N ALA A 289 16.19 -35.52 -32.81
CA ALA A 289 16.59 -35.67 -31.41
C ALA A 289 18.08 -35.30 -31.20
N GLN A 290 18.96 -35.69 -32.12
CA GLN A 290 20.39 -35.36 -32.05
C GLN A 290 20.69 -33.86 -32.27
N ASN A 291 19.83 -33.15 -33.00
CA ASN A 291 19.99 -31.72 -33.29
C ASN A 291 19.46 -30.80 -32.17
N ILE A 292 18.63 -31.34 -31.27
CA ILE A 292 18.07 -30.59 -30.12
C ILE A 292 19.00 -30.69 -28.91
N ASP A 293 19.57 -31.87 -28.62
CA ASP A 293 20.52 -32.04 -27.51
C ASP A 293 21.79 -31.19 -27.72
N THR A 294 22.30 -31.11 -28.95
CA THR A 294 23.48 -30.28 -29.29
C THR A 294 23.22 -28.78 -29.14
N LYS A 295 22.01 -28.28 -29.44
CA LYS A 295 21.65 -26.87 -29.25
C LYS A 295 21.35 -26.50 -27.79
N ILE A 296 20.98 -27.47 -26.95
CA ILE A 296 20.76 -27.26 -25.52
C ILE A 296 22.10 -27.18 -24.79
N ASP A 297 23.07 -28.02 -25.12
CA ASP A 297 24.41 -27.95 -24.51
C ASP A 297 25.12 -26.61 -24.79
N GLU A 298 25.05 -26.10 -26.03
CA GLU A 298 25.66 -24.81 -26.39
C GLU A 298 25.03 -23.61 -25.67
N ARG A 299 23.71 -23.60 -25.47
CA ARG A 299 22.99 -22.50 -24.77
C ARG A 299 23.12 -22.55 -23.25
N THR A 300 23.32 -23.74 -22.68
CA THR A 300 23.43 -23.90 -21.24
C THR A 300 24.85 -23.53 -20.77
N HIS A 301 25.87 -23.83 -21.58
CA HIS A 301 27.26 -23.41 -21.29
C HIS A 301 27.50 -21.90 -21.42
N THR A 302 26.88 -21.21 -22.39
CA THR A 302 27.05 -19.74 -22.54
C THR A 302 26.37 -18.95 -21.41
N LYS A 303 25.23 -19.41 -20.90
CA LYS A 303 24.52 -18.71 -19.83
C LYS A 303 25.10 -18.94 -18.44
N ILE A 304 25.79 -20.05 -18.21
CA ILE A 304 26.47 -20.29 -16.92
C ILE A 304 27.77 -19.48 -16.83
N SER A 305 28.48 -19.23 -17.93
CA SER A 305 29.68 -18.36 -17.92
C SER A 305 29.40 -16.87 -17.80
N GLU A 306 28.15 -16.42 -17.99
CA GLU A 306 27.75 -15.01 -17.79
C GLU A 306 27.20 -14.75 -16.37
N VAL A 307 26.98 -15.80 -15.58
CA VAL A 307 26.40 -15.73 -14.23
C VAL A 307 27.43 -16.06 -13.12
N PHE A 308 28.64 -16.49 -13.48
CA PHE A 308 29.78 -16.66 -12.57
C PHE A 308 30.94 -15.75 -12.95
#